data_AF-A0A2J6QGX4-F1
#
_entry.id   AF-A0A2J6QGX4-F1
#
_cell.length_a   1.000
_cell.length_b   1.000
_cell.length_c   1.000
_cell.angle_alpha   90.00
_cell.angle_beta   90.00
_cell.angle_gamma   90.00
#
_symmetry.space_group_name_H-M   'P 1'
#
loop_
_entity.id
_entity.type
_entity.pdbx_description
1 polymer ?
#
loop_
_entity_poly.entity_id
_entity_poly.type
_entity_poly.pdbx_seq_one_letter_code
_entity_poly.pdbx_strand_id
1 'polypeptide(L)'
;STKISPPTKRSRPTKAAKGTKGQQHQCKTCDHAPFKDAAALQRHNASTHTRAFVCVFAFAGCTSTFASKNEWKRHVSSQHLNLSAWVCELQACSKVLTTPKSGGPQTKGSEFNRKDLFIQHLRRMHAPFAVKRMQKKNPEWEEKLKELAMSCLKVKRQAPSRLQCPAPACGTIFEGSSCWDDRMEHVGKHLEKAAGSSAEIRQESDGLLVQWAVREGIVESKGGNGYRLCGSGRE
;
A
#
# COMPACT_ATOMS: atom_id res chain seq x y z
N SER A 1 24.06 -44.56 71.26
CA SER A 1 24.18 -43.09 71.38
C SER A 1 23.00 -42.45 70.66
N THR A 2 22.02 -41.83 71.33
CA THR A 2 22.02 -40.44 71.88
C THR A 2 22.26 -39.37 70.80
N LYS A 3 21.51 -38.26 70.68
CA LYS A 3 20.41 -37.69 71.48
C LYS A 3 19.76 -36.48 70.73
N ILE A 4 18.46 -36.23 70.94
CA ILE A 4 17.81 -34.91 71.20
C ILE A 4 17.79 -33.79 70.11
N SER A 5 16.59 -33.22 69.90
CA SER A 5 16.22 -31.99 69.13
C SER A 5 16.16 -30.71 70.03
N PRO A 6 15.70 -29.51 69.56
CA PRO A 6 15.45 -29.03 68.20
C PRO A 6 16.44 -27.88 67.82
N PRO A 7 16.26 -26.54 67.98
CA PRO A 7 15.10 -25.67 68.30
C PRO A 7 14.55 -24.88 67.07
N THR A 8 13.70 -23.87 67.30
CA THR A 8 13.03 -22.99 66.31
C THR A 8 13.59 -21.55 66.26
N LYS A 9 13.43 -20.83 65.14
CA LYS A 9 13.32 -19.34 65.13
C LYS A 9 12.17 -18.86 64.23
N ARG A 10 11.51 -17.79 64.69
CA ARG A 10 10.22 -17.30 64.20
C ARG A 10 10.26 -16.64 62.82
N SER A 11 9.12 -16.72 62.15
CA SER A 11 8.75 -16.03 60.92
C SER A 11 8.79 -14.50 61.02
N ARG A 12 9.15 -13.85 59.90
CA ARG A 12 8.83 -12.45 59.60
C ARG A 12 7.98 -12.45 58.32
N PRO A 13 6.67 -12.07 58.38
CA PRO A 13 5.84 -12.08 57.18
C PRO A 13 6.26 -10.94 56.24
N THR A 14 6.76 -11.29 55.06
CA THR A 14 6.90 -10.34 53.96
C THR A 14 5.51 -9.91 53.51
N LYS A 15 5.22 -8.61 53.55
CA LYS A 15 3.96 -8.06 53.06
C LYS A 15 3.83 -8.41 51.56
N ALA A 16 2.85 -9.23 51.22
CA ALA A 16 2.45 -9.40 49.83
C ALA A 16 2.03 -8.02 49.27
N ALA A 17 2.76 -7.52 48.28
CA ALA A 17 2.36 -6.33 47.56
C ALA A 17 1.02 -6.62 46.87
N LYS A 18 -0.03 -5.90 47.26
CA LYS A 18 -1.32 -5.93 46.55
C LYS A 18 -1.11 -5.32 45.18
N GLY A 19 -0.75 -6.15 44.19
CA GLY A 19 -0.74 -5.76 42.79
C GLY A 19 -2.13 -5.25 42.42
N THR A 20 -2.22 -3.95 42.12
CA THR A 20 -3.43 -3.32 41.59
C THR A 20 -3.86 -4.13 40.36
N LYS A 21 -5.12 -4.58 40.32
CA LYS A 21 -5.68 -5.22 39.13
C LYS A 21 -5.76 -4.19 38.00
N GLY A 22 -4.65 -3.97 37.29
CA GLY A 22 -4.64 -3.20 36.05
C GLY A 22 -5.66 -3.80 35.10
N GLN A 23 -6.49 -2.95 34.48
CA GLN A 23 -7.48 -3.42 33.51
C GLN A 23 -6.75 -4.12 32.37
N GLN A 24 -7.00 -5.41 32.19
CA GLN A 24 -6.40 -6.19 31.12
C GLN A 24 -7.08 -5.78 29.81
N HIS A 25 -6.39 -5.01 28.98
CA HIS A 25 -6.93 -4.54 27.72
C HIS A 25 -6.83 -5.66 26.66
N GLN A 26 -7.77 -6.59 26.65
CA GLN A 26 -7.79 -7.72 25.72
C GLN A 26 -8.68 -7.43 24.49
N CYS A 27 -8.35 -8.03 23.34
CA CYS A 27 -9.21 -8.00 22.16
C CYS A 27 -10.43 -8.90 22.35
N LYS A 28 -11.59 -8.49 21.82
CA LYS A 28 -12.84 -9.28 21.81
C LYS A 28 -13.07 -10.01 20.47
N THR A 29 -12.24 -9.72 19.47
CA THR A 29 -12.42 -10.14 18.07
C THR A 29 -11.36 -11.18 17.66
N CYS A 30 -10.33 -11.40 18.48
CA CYS A 30 -9.38 -12.51 18.36
C CYS A 30 -8.67 -12.79 19.68
N ASP A 31 -8.06 -13.98 19.80
CA ASP A 31 -7.35 -14.45 20.99
C ASP A 31 -5.93 -13.87 21.15
N HIS A 32 -5.71 -12.63 20.71
CA HIS A 32 -4.43 -11.96 20.91
C HIS A 32 -4.17 -11.70 22.40
N ALA A 33 -2.92 -11.89 22.82
CA ALA A 33 -2.48 -11.63 24.19
C ALA A 33 -2.86 -10.21 24.69
N PRO A 34 -3.18 -10.03 25.98
CA PRO A 34 -3.62 -8.74 26.52
C PRO A 34 -2.62 -7.60 26.28
N PHE A 35 -3.14 -6.44 25.92
CA PHE A 35 -2.35 -5.24 25.64
C PHE A 35 -2.04 -4.46 26.93
N LYS A 36 -0.86 -3.81 26.93
CA LYS A 36 -0.36 -3.02 28.07
C LYS A 36 -1.21 -1.78 28.42
N ASP A 37 -1.95 -1.25 27.45
CA ASP A 37 -2.77 -0.05 27.58
C ASP A 37 -3.90 -0.05 26.52
N ALA A 38 -4.92 0.77 26.75
CA ALA A 38 -6.06 0.90 25.83
C ALA A 38 -5.64 1.40 24.44
N ALA A 39 -4.57 2.20 24.31
CA ALA A 39 -4.10 2.73 23.03
C ALA A 39 -3.42 1.66 22.16
N ALA A 40 -2.78 0.66 22.77
CA ALA A 40 -2.25 -0.52 22.10
C ALA A 40 -3.38 -1.45 21.66
N LEU A 41 -4.40 -1.67 22.49
CA LEU A 41 -5.61 -2.41 22.10
C LEU A 41 -6.36 -1.72 20.95
N GLN A 42 -6.53 -0.40 21.01
CA GLN A 42 -7.16 0.39 19.94
C GLN A 42 -6.36 0.30 18.64
N ARG A 43 -5.03 0.47 18.68
CA ARG A 43 -4.16 0.28 17.51
C ARG A 43 -4.26 -1.14 16.93
N HIS A 44 -4.33 -2.17 17.76
CA HIS A 44 -4.52 -3.55 17.30
C HIS A 44 -5.89 -3.75 16.63
N ASN A 45 -6.99 -3.25 17.21
CA ASN A 45 -8.30 -3.34 16.56
C ASN A 45 -8.29 -2.58 15.23
N ALA A 46 -7.69 -1.38 15.22
CA ALA A 46 -7.54 -0.58 14.02
C ALA A 46 -6.73 -1.29 12.92
N SER A 47 -5.64 -1.98 13.29
CA SER A 47 -4.73 -2.65 12.34
C SER A 47 -5.14 -4.06 11.93
N THR A 48 -5.97 -4.74 12.72
CA THR A 48 -6.22 -6.18 12.59
C THR A 48 -7.68 -6.49 12.25
N HIS A 49 -8.61 -5.64 12.69
CA HIS A 49 -10.05 -5.89 12.58
C HIS A 49 -10.77 -4.82 11.75
N THR A 50 -10.40 -3.53 11.85
CA THR A 50 -10.98 -2.51 10.95
C THR A 50 -10.20 -2.42 9.64
N ARG A 51 -10.74 -3.04 8.59
CA ARG A 51 -10.25 -2.88 7.21
C ARG A 51 -10.78 -1.59 6.59
N ALA A 52 -10.47 -0.47 7.25
CA ALA A 52 -11.00 0.87 6.96
C ALA A 52 -10.82 1.33 5.51
N PHE A 53 -9.75 0.88 4.86
CA PHE A 53 -9.36 1.36 3.54
C PHE A 53 -9.79 0.38 2.44
N VAL A 54 -11.02 0.53 1.97
CA VAL A 54 -11.52 -0.14 0.77
C VAL A 54 -10.84 0.46 -0.47
N CYS A 55 -10.49 -0.38 -1.47
CA CYS A 55 -9.88 0.09 -2.71
C CYS A 55 -10.71 1.17 -3.41
N VAL A 56 -10.05 2.18 -3.97
CA VAL A 56 -10.70 3.26 -4.75
C VAL A 56 -11.56 2.72 -5.89
N PHE A 57 -11.16 1.60 -6.50
CA PHE A 57 -11.87 0.94 -7.61
C PHE A 57 -12.72 -0.26 -7.17
N ALA A 58 -13.17 -0.31 -5.92
CA ALA A 58 -14.07 -1.37 -5.45
C ALA A 58 -15.41 -1.38 -6.20
N PHE A 59 -15.94 -0.21 -6.55
CA PHE A 59 -17.13 -0.05 -7.41
C PHE A 59 -16.97 -0.67 -8.81
N ALA A 60 -15.74 -0.91 -9.25
CA ALA A 60 -15.38 -1.54 -10.52
C ALA A 60 -14.86 -2.99 -10.35
N GLY A 61 -15.10 -3.60 -9.18
CA GLY A 61 -14.80 -5.01 -8.91
C GLY A 61 -13.53 -5.29 -8.11
N CYS A 62 -12.79 -4.27 -7.63
CA CYS A 62 -11.62 -4.53 -6.78
C CYS A 62 -12.01 -4.84 -5.32
N THR A 63 -11.99 -6.11 -4.94
CA THR A 63 -12.31 -6.59 -3.58
C THR A 63 -11.23 -6.30 -2.52
N SER A 64 -10.15 -5.59 -2.88
CA SER A 64 -9.02 -5.34 -1.98
C SER A 64 -9.34 -4.33 -0.88
N THR A 65 -9.01 -4.70 0.36
CA THR A 65 -9.23 -3.90 1.58
C THR A 65 -7.99 -3.89 2.44
N PHE A 66 -7.65 -2.77 3.07
CA PHE A 66 -6.43 -2.61 3.86
C PHE A 66 -6.73 -2.06 5.25
N ALA A 67 -5.88 -2.40 6.21
CA ALA A 67 -5.90 -1.82 7.55
C ALA A 67 -4.98 -0.59 7.69
N SER A 68 -4.09 -0.34 6.72
CA SER A 68 -3.21 0.83 6.70
C SER A 68 -3.38 1.71 5.44
N LYS A 69 -3.37 3.03 5.66
CA LYS A 69 -3.44 4.04 4.58
C LYS A 69 -2.31 3.88 3.56
N ASN A 70 -1.11 3.52 4.02
CA ASN A 70 0.07 3.39 3.16
C ASN A 70 -0.02 2.16 2.23
N GLU A 71 -0.54 1.03 2.70
CA GLU A 71 -0.77 -0.14 1.83
C GLU A 71 -1.89 0.11 0.83
N TRP A 72 -2.96 0.79 1.25
CA TRP A 72 -4.04 1.23 0.36
C TRP A 72 -3.52 2.16 -0.75
N LYS A 73 -2.80 3.24 -0.42
CA LYS A 73 -2.17 4.14 -1.41
C LYS A 73 -1.25 3.36 -2.35
N ARG A 74 -0.39 2.47 -1.82
CA ARG A 74 0.53 1.62 -2.60
C ARG A 74 -0.22 0.66 -3.53
N HIS A 75 -1.31 0.04 -3.07
CA HIS A 75 -2.13 -0.86 -3.89
C HIS A 75 -2.74 -0.11 -5.06
N VAL A 76 -3.44 1.00 -4.80
CA VAL A 76 -4.15 1.75 -5.85
C VAL A 76 -3.17 2.30 -6.89
N SER A 77 -2.04 2.85 -6.44
CA SER A 77 -0.94 3.32 -7.31
C SER A 77 -0.37 2.21 -8.20
N SER A 78 -0.10 1.02 -7.64
CA SER A 78 0.62 -0.05 -8.35
C SER A 78 -0.25 -1.01 -9.17
N GLN A 79 -1.51 -1.23 -8.78
CA GLN A 79 -2.40 -2.19 -9.44
C GLN A 79 -3.30 -1.52 -10.50
N HIS A 80 -3.85 -0.34 -10.20
CA HIS A 80 -4.89 0.29 -11.03
C HIS A 80 -4.37 1.47 -11.83
N LEU A 81 -3.59 2.34 -11.20
CA LEU A 81 -3.00 3.51 -11.86
C LEU A 81 -1.87 3.10 -12.80
N ASN A 82 -0.75 2.61 -12.25
CA ASN A 82 0.47 2.28 -12.99
C ASN A 82 0.84 3.36 -14.03
N LEU A 83 0.81 4.64 -13.61
CA LEU A 83 0.84 5.81 -14.50
C LEU A 83 2.04 5.83 -15.45
N SER A 84 3.17 5.30 -14.99
CA SER A 84 4.39 5.15 -15.77
C SER A 84 5.08 3.84 -15.43
N ALA A 85 5.81 3.28 -16.40
CA ALA A 85 6.70 2.15 -16.20
C ALA A 85 8.07 2.42 -16.81
N TRP A 86 9.08 1.71 -16.34
CA TRP A 86 10.41 1.69 -16.94
C TRP A 86 10.54 0.46 -17.83
N VAL A 87 10.86 0.64 -19.11
CA VAL A 87 11.01 -0.46 -20.07
C VAL A 87 12.49 -0.58 -20.46
N CYS A 88 13.14 -1.67 -20.07
CA CYS A 88 14.52 -1.94 -20.46
C CYS A 88 14.55 -2.61 -21.84
N GLU A 89 15.02 -1.89 -22.85
CA GLU A 89 15.20 -2.39 -24.23
C GLU A 89 16.68 -2.73 -24.54
N LEU A 90 17.56 -2.72 -23.53
CA LEU A 90 19.01 -2.92 -23.71
C LEU A 90 19.36 -4.40 -23.98
N GLN A 91 20.20 -4.65 -24.99
CA GLN A 91 20.85 -5.96 -25.20
C GLN A 91 19.82 -7.11 -25.24
N ALA A 92 19.99 -8.15 -24.42
CA ALA A 92 19.06 -9.28 -24.31
C ALA A 92 17.64 -8.89 -23.91
N CYS A 93 17.44 -7.76 -23.22
CA CYS A 93 16.12 -7.32 -22.78
C CYS A 93 15.22 -6.92 -23.96
N SER A 94 15.78 -6.44 -25.08
CA SER A 94 15.04 -6.20 -26.34
C SER A 94 14.32 -7.43 -26.91
N LYS A 95 14.78 -8.63 -26.53
CA LYS A 95 14.23 -9.92 -26.96
C LYS A 95 13.13 -10.44 -26.02
N VAL A 96 12.96 -9.84 -24.84
CA VAL A 96 11.88 -10.16 -23.92
C VAL A 96 10.58 -9.57 -24.47
N LEU A 97 9.55 -10.40 -24.58
CA LEU A 97 8.18 -9.96 -24.87
C LEU A 97 7.41 -9.82 -23.56
N THR A 98 7.06 -8.58 -23.20
CA THR A 98 6.19 -8.30 -22.07
C THR A 98 4.73 -8.29 -22.52
N THR A 99 3.89 -9.12 -21.89
CA THR A 99 2.44 -9.02 -22.00
C THR A 99 1.90 -8.03 -20.98
N PRO A 100 1.20 -6.96 -21.38
CA PRO A 100 0.54 -6.07 -20.42
C PRO A 100 -0.52 -6.85 -19.64
N LYS A 101 -0.46 -6.82 -18.30
CA LYS A 101 -1.50 -7.44 -17.45
C LYS A 101 -2.90 -6.93 -17.77
N SER A 102 -3.02 -5.66 -18.18
CA SER A 102 -4.28 -5.02 -18.51
C SER A 102 -4.90 -5.43 -19.86
N GLY A 103 -4.29 -6.38 -20.59
CA GLY A 103 -4.62 -6.64 -21.99
C GLY A 103 -4.05 -5.56 -22.91
N GLY A 104 -3.48 -5.98 -24.04
CA GLY A 104 -2.83 -5.09 -24.99
C GLY A 104 -1.79 -5.83 -25.83
N PRO A 105 -1.25 -5.18 -26.88
CA PRO A 105 -0.20 -5.77 -27.70
C PRO A 105 1.05 -6.07 -26.85
N GLN A 106 1.75 -7.16 -27.17
CA GLN A 106 3.04 -7.47 -26.57
C GLN A 106 4.05 -6.36 -26.88
N THR A 107 4.72 -5.85 -25.86
CA THR A 107 5.80 -4.88 -26.00
C THR A 107 7.15 -5.59 -25.87
N LYS A 108 8.16 -5.09 -26.59
CA LYS A 108 9.55 -5.54 -26.40
C LYS A 108 10.15 -4.85 -25.17
N GLY A 109 11.06 -5.54 -24.49
CA GLY A 109 11.74 -5.04 -23.31
C GLY A 109 11.22 -5.65 -22.01
N SER A 110 12.02 -5.53 -20.94
CA SER A 110 11.60 -5.88 -19.58
C SER A 110 10.89 -4.67 -18.93
N GLU A 111 9.59 -4.78 -18.64
CA GLU A 111 8.82 -3.72 -17.95
C GLU A 111 8.93 -3.80 -16.42
N PHE A 112 9.11 -2.64 -15.77
CA PHE A 112 9.10 -2.47 -14.32
C PHE A 112 8.18 -1.32 -13.93
N ASN A 113 7.23 -1.54 -13.01
CA ASN A 113 6.34 -0.49 -12.49
C ASN A 113 6.98 0.39 -11.40
N ARG A 114 8.28 0.21 -11.11
CA ARG A 114 9.00 0.90 -10.03
C ARG A 114 10.45 1.18 -10.40
N LYS A 115 10.89 2.42 -10.16
CA LYS A 115 12.27 2.89 -10.43
C LYS A 115 13.32 2.04 -9.74
N ASP A 116 13.12 1.67 -8.47
CA ASP A 116 14.12 0.90 -7.72
C ASP A 116 14.31 -0.53 -8.26
N LEU A 117 13.23 -1.17 -8.72
CA LEU A 117 13.31 -2.49 -9.38
C LEU A 117 14.06 -2.39 -10.72
N PHE A 118 13.78 -1.35 -11.51
CA PHE A 118 14.49 -1.07 -12.76
C PHE A 118 15.99 -0.79 -12.52
N ILE A 119 16.34 0.04 -11.54
CA ILE A 119 17.74 0.33 -11.17
C ILE A 119 18.46 -0.95 -10.68
N GLN A 120 17.80 -1.79 -9.88
CA GLN A 120 18.35 -3.09 -9.48
C GLN A 120 18.57 -4.02 -10.68
N HIS A 121 17.63 -4.05 -11.63
CA HIS A 121 17.78 -4.78 -12.88
C HIS A 121 18.99 -4.28 -13.70
N LEU A 122 19.13 -2.97 -13.91
CA LEU A 122 20.29 -2.39 -14.60
C LEU A 122 21.61 -2.77 -13.92
N ARG A 123 21.69 -2.68 -12.59
CA ARG A 123 22.89 -3.07 -11.83
C ARG A 123 23.24 -4.57 -11.96
N ARG A 124 22.24 -5.45 -12.06
CA ARG A 124 22.46 -6.91 -12.21
C ARG A 124 22.79 -7.29 -13.65
N MET A 125 22.00 -6.82 -14.62
CA MET A 125 22.06 -7.27 -16.01
C MET A 125 22.99 -6.43 -16.90
N HIS A 126 23.12 -5.13 -16.63
CA HIS A 126 23.76 -4.18 -17.55
C HIS A 126 25.01 -3.47 -16.98
N ALA A 127 25.30 -3.57 -15.68
CA ALA A 127 26.53 -2.99 -15.13
C ALA A 127 27.78 -3.64 -15.76
N PRO A 128 28.74 -2.84 -16.28
CA PRO A 128 29.98 -3.34 -16.85
C PRO A 128 30.77 -4.20 -15.88
N PHE A 129 31.53 -5.18 -16.40
CA PHE A 129 32.31 -6.11 -15.57
C PHE A 129 33.31 -5.39 -14.66
N ALA A 130 33.95 -4.32 -15.15
CA ALA A 130 34.84 -3.47 -14.36
C ALA A 130 34.09 -2.86 -13.15
N VAL A 131 32.90 -2.30 -13.35
CA VAL A 131 32.06 -1.71 -12.30
C VAL A 131 31.64 -2.78 -11.28
N LYS A 132 31.21 -3.97 -11.75
CA LYS A 132 30.80 -5.09 -10.88
C LYS A 132 31.90 -5.59 -9.95
N ARG A 133 33.18 -5.42 -10.32
CA ARG A 133 34.34 -5.79 -9.48
C ARG A 133 34.76 -4.72 -8.47
N MET A 134 34.22 -3.50 -8.55
CA MET A 134 34.56 -2.43 -7.60
C MET A 134 33.81 -2.63 -6.28
N GLN A 135 34.54 -2.59 -5.16
CA GLN A 135 33.92 -2.57 -3.81
C GLN A 135 33.26 -1.23 -3.47
N LYS A 136 33.62 -0.15 -4.19
CA LYS A 136 33.07 1.21 -4.03
C LYS A 136 32.13 1.57 -5.18
N LYS A 137 31.16 2.45 -4.91
CA LYS A 137 30.28 3.01 -5.96
C LYS A 137 31.12 3.68 -7.04
N ASN A 138 30.78 3.42 -8.31
CA ASN A 138 31.35 4.09 -9.47
C ASN A 138 30.44 5.30 -9.84
N PRO A 139 30.91 6.56 -9.76
CA PRO A 139 30.08 7.73 -10.02
C PRO A 139 29.53 7.82 -11.45
N GLU A 140 30.34 7.48 -12.45
CA GLU A 140 29.98 7.48 -13.86
C GLU A 140 28.82 6.50 -14.15
N TRP A 141 28.91 5.29 -13.58
CA TRP A 141 27.81 4.32 -13.69
C TRP A 141 26.56 4.77 -12.94
N GLU A 142 26.69 5.41 -11.76
CA GLU A 142 25.54 5.95 -11.04
C GLU A 142 24.86 7.12 -11.80
N GLU A 143 25.61 7.92 -12.56
CA GLU A 143 25.03 8.91 -13.48
C GLU A 143 24.32 8.23 -14.66
N LYS A 144 24.96 7.22 -15.28
CA LYS A 144 24.34 6.45 -16.37
C LYS A 144 23.05 5.76 -15.95
N LEU A 145 22.96 5.31 -14.70
CA LEU A 145 21.73 4.78 -14.11
C LEU A 145 20.61 5.84 -14.00
N LYS A 146 20.93 7.12 -13.76
CA LYS A 146 19.93 8.21 -13.78
C LYS A 146 19.47 8.49 -15.20
N GLU A 147 20.39 8.62 -16.16
CA GLU A 147 20.06 8.80 -17.58
C GLU A 147 19.12 7.72 -18.09
N LEU A 148 19.44 6.44 -17.84
CA LEU A 148 18.62 5.30 -18.23
C LEU A 148 17.26 5.31 -17.50
N ALA A 149 17.21 5.75 -16.24
CA ALA A 149 15.94 5.87 -15.53
C ALA A 149 15.06 7.06 -15.98
N MET A 150 15.61 7.99 -16.76
CA MET A 150 14.83 9.04 -17.45
C MET A 150 14.43 8.57 -18.85
N SER A 151 15.36 8.07 -19.66
CA SER A 151 15.11 7.71 -21.06
C SER A 151 14.29 6.42 -21.23
N CYS A 152 14.36 5.46 -20.30
CA CYS A 152 13.53 4.26 -20.30
C CYS A 152 12.15 4.46 -19.65
N LEU A 153 11.83 5.66 -19.13
CA LEU A 153 10.51 5.95 -18.57
C LEU A 153 9.48 6.08 -19.69
N LYS A 154 8.43 5.26 -19.66
CA LYS A 154 7.27 5.34 -20.54
C LYS A 154 6.06 5.74 -19.70
N VAL A 155 5.44 6.88 -20.03
CA VAL A 155 4.14 7.28 -19.45
C VAL A 155 3.07 6.41 -20.09
N LYS A 156 2.28 5.71 -19.25
CA LYS A 156 1.19 4.83 -19.65
C LYS A 156 -0.17 5.51 -19.55
N ARG A 157 -0.32 6.43 -18.58
CA ARG A 157 -1.56 7.19 -18.28
C ARG A 157 -1.23 8.57 -17.74
N GLN A 158 -2.09 9.54 -17.99
CA GLN A 158 -2.00 10.86 -17.36
C GLN A 158 -2.57 10.83 -15.94
N ALA A 159 -1.90 11.52 -15.02
CA ALA A 159 -2.45 11.78 -13.70
C ALA A 159 -3.72 12.65 -13.80
N PRO A 160 -4.71 12.48 -12.92
CA PRO A 160 -5.86 13.37 -12.91
C PRO A 160 -5.43 14.75 -12.45
N SER A 161 -5.81 15.78 -13.21
CA SER A 161 -5.55 17.19 -12.88
C SER A 161 -6.64 17.82 -12.01
N ARG A 162 -7.78 17.15 -11.85
CA ARG A 162 -8.96 17.60 -11.09
C ARG A 162 -9.76 16.41 -10.55
N LEU A 163 -10.08 16.41 -9.26
CA LEU A 163 -10.90 15.39 -8.57
C LEU A 163 -11.76 16.01 -7.47
N GLN A 164 -12.77 15.29 -6.97
CA GLN A 164 -13.62 15.71 -5.85
C GLN A 164 -13.54 14.73 -4.67
N CYS A 165 -13.81 15.19 -3.45
CA CYS A 165 -14.01 14.29 -2.32
C CYS A 165 -15.37 13.56 -2.46
N PRO A 166 -15.41 12.21 -2.48
CA PRO A 166 -16.65 11.43 -2.52
C PRO A 166 -17.43 11.41 -1.20
N ALA A 167 -16.88 11.96 -0.11
CA ALA A 167 -17.53 11.96 1.19
C ALA A 167 -18.76 12.89 1.19
N PRO A 168 -19.95 12.43 1.65
CA PRO A 168 -21.14 13.26 1.77
C PRO A 168 -20.87 14.55 2.55
N ALA A 169 -21.42 15.66 2.06
CA ALA A 169 -21.26 17.02 2.61
C ALA A 169 -19.81 17.56 2.73
N CYS A 170 -18.80 16.89 2.16
CA CYS A 170 -17.41 17.39 2.19
C CYS A 170 -17.12 18.45 1.12
N GLY A 171 -17.53 18.22 -0.13
CA GLY A 171 -17.42 19.18 -1.25
C GLY A 171 -15.99 19.61 -1.66
N THR A 172 -14.93 19.08 -1.05
CA THR A 172 -13.54 19.48 -1.37
C THR A 172 -13.18 19.08 -2.80
N ILE A 173 -12.55 19.99 -3.54
CA ILE A 173 -12.01 19.78 -4.88
C ILE A 173 -10.48 19.81 -4.81
N PHE A 174 -9.81 18.95 -5.57
CA PHE A 174 -8.36 18.85 -5.66
C PHE A 174 -7.93 19.16 -7.09
N GLU A 175 -6.92 20.00 -7.27
CA GLU A 175 -6.47 20.51 -8.58
C GLU A 175 -4.94 20.54 -8.67
N GLY A 176 -4.41 20.49 -9.90
CA GLY A 176 -2.96 20.59 -10.17
C GLY A 176 -2.21 19.26 -10.12
N SER A 177 -0.87 19.34 -10.06
CA SER A 177 0.01 18.16 -10.19
C SER A 177 -0.01 17.20 -9.00
N SER A 178 -0.39 17.68 -7.81
CA SER A 178 -0.56 16.87 -6.59
C SER A 178 -1.99 16.38 -6.38
N CYS A 179 -2.93 16.71 -7.28
CA CYS A 179 -4.37 16.41 -7.19
C CYS A 179 -4.68 15.00 -6.68
N TRP A 180 -4.03 13.97 -7.24
CA TRP A 180 -4.22 12.58 -6.82
C TRP A 180 -3.76 12.33 -5.37
N ASP A 181 -2.56 12.77 -5.01
CA ASP A 181 -1.97 12.49 -3.70
C ASP A 181 -2.70 13.25 -2.57
N ASP A 182 -3.07 14.51 -2.82
CA ASP A 182 -3.87 15.34 -1.91
C ASP A 182 -5.26 14.71 -1.69
N ARG A 183 -5.90 14.25 -2.77
CA ARG A 183 -7.18 13.54 -2.74
C ARG A 183 -7.08 12.24 -1.96
N MET A 184 -6.01 11.45 -2.16
CA MET A 184 -5.81 10.20 -1.43
C MET A 184 -5.54 10.42 0.06
N GLU A 185 -4.74 11.42 0.45
CA GLU A 185 -4.49 11.71 1.86
C GLU A 185 -5.74 12.28 2.57
N HIS A 186 -6.50 13.13 1.88
CA HIS A 186 -7.77 13.65 2.37
C HIS A 186 -8.82 12.54 2.54
N VAL A 187 -9.10 11.75 1.49
CA VAL A 187 -10.11 10.68 1.53
C VAL A 187 -9.72 9.59 2.53
N GLY A 188 -8.43 9.33 2.69
CA GLY A 188 -7.92 8.45 3.75
C GLY A 188 -8.39 8.85 5.16
N LYS A 189 -8.47 10.15 5.47
CA LYS A 189 -8.97 10.66 6.77
C LYS A 189 -10.48 10.46 6.94
N HIS A 190 -11.24 10.46 5.84
CA HIS A 190 -12.67 10.11 5.87
C HIS A 190 -12.86 8.61 6.09
N LEU A 191 -12.08 7.75 5.44
CA LEU A 191 -12.11 6.29 5.63
C LEU A 191 -11.73 5.89 7.07
N GLU A 192 -10.72 6.53 7.66
CA GLU A 192 -10.32 6.35 9.07
C GLU A 192 -11.46 6.67 10.05
N LYS A 193 -12.23 7.74 9.80
CA LYS A 193 -13.40 8.11 10.61
C LYS A 193 -14.60 7.19 10.35
N ALA A 194 -14.81 6.83 9.09
CA ALA A 194 -15.92 5.99 8.64
C ALA A 194 -15.89 4.60 9.29
N ALA A 195 -14.70 4.02 9.50
CA ALA A 195 -14.51 2.68 10.05
C ALA A 195 -15.07 2.44 11.46
N GLY A 196 -15.41 3.50 12.21
CA GLY A 196 -16.11 3.43 13.51
C GLY A 196 -17.61 3.74 13.42
N SER A 197 -18.18 3.81 12.22
CA SER A 197 -19.55 4.28 11.94
C SER A 197 -20.20 3.49 10.79
N SER A 198 -21.50 3.70 10.56
CA SER A 198 -22.21 3.14 9.39
C SER A 198 -22.09 4.01 8.12
N ALA A 199 -21.24 5.05 8.11
CA ALA A 199 -21.12 5.95 6.96
C ALA A 199 -20.24 5.35 5.85
N GLU A 200 -20.82 5.07 4.68
CA GLU A 200 -20.10 4.55 3.51
C GLU A 200 -19.50 5.69 2.66
N ILE A 201 -18.21 5.57 2.29
CA ILE A 201 -17.54 6.53 1.39
C ILE A 201 -17.43 5.94 -0.02
N ARG A 202 -18.53 6.10 -0.77
CA ARG A 202 -18.71 5.59 -2.15
C ARG A 202 -17.86 6.35 -3.16
N GLN A 203 -16.79 5.72 -3.63
CA GLN A 203 -15.75 6.38 -4.44
C GLN A 203 -16.26 6.83 -5.81
N GLU A 204 -17.25 6.13 -6.36
CA GLU A 204 -17.93 6.44 -7.62
C GLU A 204 -18.80 7.71 -7.56
N SER A 205 -19.07 8.26 -6.37
CA SER A 205 -19.72 9.57 -6.20
C SER A 205 -18.82 10.73 -6.68
N ASP A 206 -17.51 10.51 -6.78
CA ASP A 206 -16.58 11.43 -7.43
C ASP A 206 -16.67 11.23 -8.96
N GLY A 207 -17.60 11.95 -9.59
CA GLY A 207 -17.81 11.89 -11.04
C GLY A 207 -16.57 12.26 -11.86
N LEU A 208 -15.65 13.06 -11.30
CA LEU A 208 -14.38 13.41 -11.95
C LEU A 208 -13.40 12.23 -11.94
N LEU A 209 -13.31 11.49 -10.82
CA LEU A 209 -12.57 10.22 -10.76
C LEU A 209 -13.10 9.24 -11.82
N VAL A 210 -14.41 9.07 -11.90
CA VAL A 210 -15.03 8.10 -12.82
C VAL A 210 -14.75 8.49 -14.28
N GLN A 211 -14.94 9.76 -14.65
CA GLN A 211 -14.64 10.24 -16.01
C GLN A 211 -13.16 10.09 -16.39
N TRP A 212 -12.25 10.40 -15.47
CA TRP A 212 -10.81 10.21 -15.69
C TRP A 212 -10.45 8.72 -15.80
N ALA A 213 -10.98 7.87 -14.91
CA ALA A 213 -10.69 6.44 -14.92
C ALA A 213 -11.21 5.72 -16.18
N VAL A 214 -12.33 6.18 -16.76
CA VAL A 214 -12.80 5.72 -18.07
C VAL A 214 -11.87 6.21 -19.19
N ARG A 215 -11.50 7.50 -19.20
CA ARG A 215 -10.61 8.09 -20.21
C ARG A 215 -9.25 7.40 -20.28
N GLU A 216 -8.64 7.12 -19.14
CA GLU A 216 -7.33 6.47 -19.05
C GLU A 216 -7.40 4.93 -19.14
N GLY A 217 -8.55 4.35 -19.47
CA GLY A 217 -8.71 2.90 -19.62
C GLY A 217 -8.34 2.13 -18.34
N ILE A 218 -8.76 2.64 -17.18
CA ILE A 218 -8.67 1.95 -15.88
C ILE A 218 -9.98 1.18 -15.63
N VAL A 219 -11.12 1.78 -15.99
CA VAL A 219 -12.44 1.13 -15.92
C VAL A 219 -13.23 1.32 -17.22
N GLU A 220 -14.12 0.39 -17.52
CA GLU A 220 -15.10 0.46 -18.61
C GLU A 220 -16.53 0.39 -18.04
N SER A 221 -17.50 0.96 -18.76
CA SER A 221 -18.92 0.81 -18.40
C SER A 221 -19.40 -0.59 -18.79
N LYS A 222 -20.18 -1.23 -17.90
CA LYS A 222 -20.81 -2.54 -18.14
C LYS A 222 -22.24 -2.41 -18.70
N GLY A 223 -22.68 -1.20 -19.04
CA GLY A 223 -24.09 -0.87 -19.27
C GLY A 223 -24.82 -0.57 -17.95
N GLY A 224 -25.78 0.37 -17.99
CA GLY A 224 -26.37 0.96 -16.79
C GLY A 224 -25.35 1.73 -15.95
N ASN A 225 -25.60 1.88 -14.64
CA ASN A 225 -24.71 2.60 -13.72
C ASN A 225 -23.50 1.76 -13.23
N GLY A 226 -23.19 0.64 -13.89
CA GLY A 226 -22.13 -0.28 -13.47
C GLY A 226 -20.81 -0.09 -14.22
N TYR A 227 -19.69 -0.25 -13.50
CA TYR A 227 -18.33 -0.21 -14.04
C TYR A 227 -17.59 -1.52 -13.79
N ARG A 228 -16.52 -1.79 -14.54
CA ARG A 228 -15.57 -2.88 -14.29
C ARG A 228 -14.14 -2.48 -14.63
N LEU A 229 -13.16 -3.05 -13.94
CA LEU A 229 -11.74 -2.81 -14.22
C LEU A 229 -11.35 -3.31 -15.62
N CYS A 230 -10.64 -2.47 -16.36
CA CYS A 230 -10.04 -2.83 -17.64
C CYS A 230 -8.86 -3.79 -17.41
N GLY A 231 -8.93 -4.96 -18.03
CA GLY A 231 -7.83 -5.91 -18.01
C GLY A 231 -7.65 -6.69 -16.71
N SER A 232 -8.65 -6.71 -15.83
CA SER A 232 -8.80 -7.88 -14.96
C SER A 232 -9.18 -9.07 -15.85
N GLY A 233 -8.18 -9.87 -16.24
CA GLY A 233 -8.42 -11.20 -16.77
C GLY A 233 -9.35 -11.96 -15.82
N ARG A 234 -10.28 -12.74 -16.37
CA ARG A 234 -11.01 -13.72 -15.57
C ARG A 234 -9.98 -14.68 -14.96
N GLU A 235 -10.15 -15.01 -13.69
CA GLU A 235 -9.49 -16.16 -13.07
C GLU A 235 -9.87 -17.46 -13.82
#